data_AF-A0A817QJ47-F1
#
_entry.id   AF-A0A817QJ47-F1
#
_cell.length_a   1.000
_cell.length_b   1.000
_cell.length_c   1.000
_cell.angle_alpha   90.00
_cell.angle_beta   90.00
_cell.angle_gamma   90.00
#
_symmetry.space_group_name_H-M   'P 1'
#
loop_
_entity.id
_entity.type
_entity.pdbx_description
1 polymer ?
#
loop_
_entity_poly.entity_id
_entity_poly.type
_entity_poly.pdbx_seq_one_letter_code
_entity_poly.pdbx_strand_id
1 'polypeptide(L)'
;MCSDAAKVLLAETWTEDIDPTGWWMSEKLDGVRAYWNGKNFYSRQGNLFHAPDFFKAALPKVPLDGEIWCGRGLFQKCVSIVKKQADKVVPDDYKLLTYLIFDAPSHGGKYEDRMKWLQANIPQDDDKCFATVVGIKKCEGLAQLKQFLADVNKAGGEGIMLRKPGSLYEHKRSTTLLKVKTFHDEEALVIGHKPSKSLVGMVGALECELTNGKRFDVGSGLTMDQRRKAPKIGSIITFKFQELSNNGHPRFPVFLRVRTDLTWNDVLEAAKTKKPMSVIQKVIPSTKLSKQHSILFSVIPSRDVATGKKIVTSDDEDDDEIIQPSTSSKTTDTRKMCQFGANCYRTNPDHLKQYQHPSSTQTSKTTENESKTKPICTFGTKCYRKSSIHLATYSHPSKSENEEEILDTRELIESEEPVSPTTIDSLLVKDKNKGLTFDDDNDDKQDQEMISRPKQEWIDLENKLKEQSKRLAYLEEMFKTTKRSISANGDDNDNDNNTKRLKTD
;
A
#
# COMPACT_ATOMS: atom_id res chain seq x y z
N MET A 1 8.44 -13.40 -22.94
CA MET A 1 7.71 -12.66 -21.89
C MET A 1 6.28 -13.17 -21.82
N CYS A 2 5.68 -13.28 -20.64
CA CYS A 2 4.27 -13.67 -20.50
C CYS A 2 3.39 -12.42 -20.59
N SER A 3 2.61 -12.27 -21.67
CA SER A 3 1.73 -11.10 -21.89
C SER A 3 0.60 -11.00 -20.87
N ASP A 4 0.11 -12.13 -20.37
CA ASP A 4 -1.00 -12.15 -19.40
C ASP A 4 -0.57 -11.62 -18.04
N ALA A 5 0.70 -11.82 -17.66
CA ALA A 5 1.26 -11.28 -16.43
C ALA A 5 1.27 -9.74 -16.40
N ALA A 6 1.31 -9.09 -17.58
CA ALA A 6 1.22 -7.63 -17.71
C ALA A 6 -0.22 -7.12 -17.60
N LYS A 7 -1.22 -7.99 -17.79
CA LYS A 7 -2.65 -7.66 -17.81
C LYS A 7 -3.37 -8.06 -16.52
N VAL A 8 -2.64 -8.14 -15.40
CA VAL A 8 -3.23 -8.45 -14.09
C VAL A 8 -4.02 -7.27 -13.52
N LEU A 9 -4.98 -7.56 -12.64
CA LEU A 9 -5.82 -6.55 -11.98
C LEU A 9 -4.97 -5.61 -11.12
N LEU A 10 -5.15 -4.30 -11.27
CA LEU A 10 -4.43 -3.30 -10.49
C LEU A 10 -5.38 -2.56 -9.55
N ALA A 11 -4.91 -2.31 -8.33
CA ALA A 11 -5.71 -1.65 -7.31
C ALA A 11 -5.68 -0.13 -7.43
N GLU A 12 -6.84 0.50 -7.24
CA GLU A 12 -6.96 1.94 -6.95
C GLU A 12 -6.67 2.24 -5.48
N THR A 13 -6.56 3.52 -5.14
CA THR A 13 -6.40 3.96 -3.74
C THR A 13 -7.78 4.11 -3.10
N TRP A 14 -7.99 3.54 -1.92
CA TRP A 14 -9.19 3.80 -1.13
C TRP A 14 -9.11 5.19 -0.48
N THR A 15 -10.26 5.86 -0.43
CA THR A 15 -10.44 7.19 0.18
C THR A 15 -11.66 7.13 1.10
N GLU A 16 -11.69 8.00 2.13
CA GLU A 16 -12.71 7.91 3.20
C GLU A 16 -14.15 8.16 2.73
N ASP A 17 -14.35 8.71 1.51
CA ASP A 17 -15.65 8.87 0.87
C ASP A 17 -16.27 7.56 0.36
N ILE A 18 -15.49 6.48 0.29
CA ILE A 18 -15.97 5.15 -0.12
C ILE A 18 -16.34 4.35 1.13
N ASP A 19 -17.63 4.06 1.31
CA ASP A 19 -18.11 3.17 2.38
C ASP A 19 -17.54 1.74 2.18
N PRO A 20 -16.72 1.22 3.11
CA PRO A 20 -16.13 -0.10 2.99
C PRO A 20 -17.08 -1.22 3.44
N THR A 21 -18.27 -0.89 3.94
CA THR A 21 -19.22 -1.90 4.46
C THR A 21 -19.55 -2.94 3.39
N GLY A 22 -19.41 -4.21 3.77
CA GLY A 22 -19.64 -5.36 2.91
C GLY A 22 -18.46 -5.77 2.04
N TRP A 23 -17.43 -4.94 1.86
CA TRP A 23 -16.24 -5.31 1.08
C TRP A 23 -15.43 -6.41 1.76
N TRP A 24 -14.70 -7.20 0.97
CA TRP A 24 -13.75 -8.16 1.51
C TRP A 24 -12.43 -7.47 1.79
N MET A 25 -11.89 -7.62 3.00
CA MET A 25 -10.61 -7.09 3.43
C MET A 25 -9.59 -8.21 3.64
N SER A 26 -8.35 -7.97 3.19
CA SER A 26 -7.19 -8.83 3.44
C SER A 26 -5.97 -7.97 3.78
N GLU A 27 -4.98 -8.54 4.45
CA GLU A 27 -3.69 -7.86 4.63
C GLU A 27 -3.06 -7.54 3.26
N LYS A 28 -2.50 -6.34 3.12
CA LYS A 28 -1.62 -5.99 2.01
C LYS A 28 -0.21 -6.49 2.32
N LEU A 29 0.27 -7.39 1.47
CA LEU A 29 1.55 -8.06 1.63
C LEU A 29 2.66 -7.27 0.92
N ASP A 30 3.75 -6.96 1.65
CA ASP A 30 4.96 -6.33 1.09
C ASP A 30 5.93 -7.42 0.57
N GLY A 31 5.57 -8.04 -0.56
CA GLY A 31 6.33 -9.13 -1.19
C GLY A 31 6.71 -8.83 -2.64
N VAL A 32 6.84 -9.88 -3.44
CA VAL A 32 7.01 -9.76 -4.90
C VAL A 32 5.80 -10.39 -5.59
N ARG A 33 4.95 -9.56 -6.20
CA ARG A 33 3.84 -10.04 -7.02
C ARG A 33 4.32 -11.00 -8.09
N ALA A 34 3.70 -12.17 -8.15
CA ALA A 34 4.01 -13.22 -9.09
C ALA A 34 2.72 -13.74 -9.72
N TYR A 35 2.71 -13.79 -11.05
CA TYR A 35 1.69 -14.44 -11.84
C TYR A 35 2.14 -15.86 -12.16
N TRP A 36 1.39 -16.85 -11.68
CA TRP A 36 1.59 -18.24 -12.03
C TRP A 36 0.75 -18.55 -13.27
N ASN A 37 1.37 -19.03 -14.35
CA ASN A 37 0.64 -19.33 -15.58
C ASN A 37 0.17 -20.80 -15.71
N GLY A 38 0.25 -21.57 -14.63
CA GLY A 38 0.06 -23.03 -14.67
C GLY A 38 1.36 -23.84 -14.78
N LYS A 39 2.51 -23.19 -15.00
CA LYS A 39 3.82 -23.85 -15.12
C LYS A 39 4.98 -23.08 -14.48
N ASN A 40 5.00 -21.76 -14.65
CA ASN A 40 6.09 -20.89 -14.21
C ASN A 40 5.53 -19.62 -13.56
N PHE A 41 6.37 -18.99 -12.75
CA PHE A 41 6.10 -17.69 -12.16
C PHE A 41 6.67 -16.56 -13.01
N TYR A 42 5.88 -15.50 -13.17
CA TYR A 42 6.27 -14.29 -13.89
C TYR A 42 6.06 -13.04 -13.04
N SER A 43 6.95 -12.07 -13.17
CA SER A 43 6.73 -10.73 -12.65
C SER A 43 5.60 -10.03 -13.40
N ARG A 44 5.12 -8.91 -12.87
CA ARG A 44 4.16 -8.03 -13.57
C ARG A 44 4.68 -7.55 -14.93
N GLN A 45 5.98 -7.42 -15.12
CA GLN A 45 6.58 -7.06 -16.41
C GLN A 45 6.74 -8.27 -17.35
N GLY A 46 6.27 -9.46 -16.96
CA GLY A 46 6.40 -10.68 -17.76
C GLY A 46 7.78 -11.34 -17.69
N ASN A 47 8.62 -10.94 -16.73
CA ASN A 47 9.95 -11.53 -16.50
C ASN A 47 9.81 -12.85 -15.74
N LEU A 48 10.51 -13.89 -16.17
CA LEU A 48 10.46 -15.21 -15.54
C LEU A 48 11.16 -15.19 -14.16
N PHE A 49 10.53 -15.79 -13.16
CA PHE A 49 11.19 -16.16 -11.91
C PHE A 49 11.61 -17.63 -11.96
N HIS A 50 12.88 -17.89 -11.68
CA HIS A 50 13.48 -19.23 -11.72
C HIS A 50 13.19 -20.03 -10.45
N ALA A 51 11.90 -20.23 -10.13
CA ALA A 51 11.50 -20.99 -8.96
C ALA A 51 11.81 -22.50 -9.12
N PRO A 52 12.43 -23.14 -8.11
CA PRO A 52 12.69 -24.58 -8.10
C PRO A 52 11.42 -25.43 -8.24
N ASP A 53 11.54 -26.66 -8.72
CA ASP A 53 10.39 -27.54 -8.97
C ASP A 53 9.60 -27.87 -7.71
N PHE A 54 10.26 -28.04 -6.56
CA PHE A 54 9.58 -28.30 -5.29
C PHE A 54 8.61 -27.17 -4.90
N PHE A 55 8.94 -25.91 -5.25
CA PHE A 55 8.12 -24.75 -4.93
C PHE A 55 6.86 -24.67 -5.80
N LYS A 56 6.88 -25.32 -6.97
CA LYS A 56 5.79 -25.34 -7.95
C LYS A 56 4.92 -26.60 -7.85
N ALA A 57 5.41 -27.65 -7.19
CA ALA A 57 4.89 -29.01 -7.30
C ALA A 57 3.42 -29.17 -6.92
N ALA A 58 2.94 -28.42 -5.92
CA ALA A 58 1.56 -28.49 -5.42
C ALA A 58 0.59 -27.55 -6.15
N LEU A 59 1.05 -26.75 -7.11
CA LEU A 59 0.21 -25.75 -7.77
C LEU A 59 -0.59 -26.35 -8.93
N PRO A 60 -1.88 -25.98 -9.08
CA PRO A 60 -2.69 -26.41 -10.20
C PRO A 60 -2.18 -25.80 -11.51
N LYS A 61 -2.43 -26.49 -12.62
CA LYS A 61 -2.03 -26.04 -13.96
C LYS A 61 -2.97 -24.96 -14.54
N VAL A 62 -3.37 -23.99 -13.72
CA VAL A 62 -4.20 -22.85 -14.13
C VAL A 62 -3.55 -21.53 -13.72
N PRO A 63 -3.90 -20.42 -14.40
CA PRO A 63 -3.50 -19.08 -13.99
C PRO A 63 -3.90 -18.73 -12.55
N LEU A 64 -2.92 -18.25 -11.76
CA LEU A 64 -3.13 -17.73 -10.41
C LEU A 64 -2.41 -16.39 -10.26
N ASP A 65 -2.97 -15.50 -9.45
CA ASP A 65 -2.38 -14.21 -9.10
C ASP A 65 -2.16 -14.12 -7.59
N GLY A 66 -0.95 -13.75 -7.21
CA GLY A 66 -0.51 -13.82 -5.83
C GLY A 66 0.77 -13.04 -5.56
N GLU A 67 1.22 -13.13 -4.32
CA GLU A 67 2.43 -12.49 -3.83
C GLU A 67 3.39 -13.57 -3.32
N ILE A 68 4.61 -13.63 -3.87
CA ILE A 68 5.68 -14.39 -3.22
C ILE A 68 6.15 -13.56 -2.02
N TRP A 69 6.08 -14.15 -0.83
CA TRP A 69 6.25 -13.43 0.43
C TRP A 69 7.22 -14.13 1.37
N CYS A 70 8.03 -13.34 2.08
CA CYS A 70 9.08 -13.82 2.98
C CYS A 70 8.81 -13.48 4.46
N GLY A 71 7.65 -12.87 4.77
CA GLY A 71 7.33 -12.32 6.09
C GLY A 71 7.32 -10.80 6.13
N ARG A 72 6.76 -10.24 7.20
CA ARG A 72 6.63 -8.78 7.40
C ARG A 72 8.01 -8.13 7.54
N GLY A 73 8.22 -6.99 6.87
CA GLY A 73 9.49 -6.26 6.87
C GLY A 73 10.63 -6.94 6.11
N LEU A 74 10.38 -8.07 5.43
CA LEU A 74 11.41 -8.87 4.74
C LEU A 74 11.38 -8.72 3.21
N PHE A 75 10.75 -7.66 2.70
CA PHE A 75 10.66 -7.36 1.27
C PHE A 75 12.01 -7.44 0.55
N GLN A 76 13.06 -6.79 1.07
CA GLN A 76 14.39 -6.81 0.45
C GLN A 76 14.97 -8.22 0.36
N LYS A 77 14.77 -9.05 1.38
CA LYS A 77 15.19 -10.45 1.39
C LYS A 77 14.39 -11.25 0.35
N CYS A 78 13.08 -11.06 0.29
CA CYS A 78 12.22 -11.68 -0.72
C CYS A 78 12.70 -11.37 -2.15
N VAL A 79 12.90 -10.09 -2.46
CA VAL A 79 13.43 -9.63 -3.75
C VAL A 79 14.78 -10.27 -4.07
N SER A 80 15.69 -10.33 -3.08
CA SER A 80 17.03 -10.89 -3.25
C SER A 80 17.04 -12.39 -3.62
N ILE A 81 15.98 -13.12 -3.30
CA ILE A 81 15.83 -14.54 -3.63
C ILE A 81 15.15 -14.69 -5.00
N VAL A 82 14.01 -14.02 -5.19
CA VAL A 82 13.14 -14.20 -6.37
C VAL A 82 13.77 -13.66 -7.65
N LYS A 83 14.57 -12.58 -7.58
CA LYS A 83 15.20 -11.95 -8.76
C LYS A 83 16.54 -12.57 -9.17
N LYS A 84 16.97 -13.66 -8.53
CA LYS A 84 18.21 -14.36 -8.93
C LYS A 84 18.05 -14.94 -10.33
N GLN A 85 19.12 -14.83 -11.12
CA GLN A 85 19.23 -15.51 -12.41
C GLN A 85 19.35 -17.02 -12.20
N ALA A 86 18.99 -17.81 -13.23
CA ALA A 86 18.88 -19.26 -13.15
C ALA A 86 20.11 -19.95 -12.53
N ASP A 87 21.31 -19.51 -12.91
CA ASP A 87 22.61 -20.02 -12.44
C ASP A 87 22.91 -19.70 -10.97
N LYS A 88 22.24 -18.69 -10.41
CA LYS A 88 22.48 -18.19 -9.04
C LYS A 88 21.40 -18.61 -8.06
N VAL A 89 20.36 -19.31 -8.51
CA VAL A 89 19.28 -19.78 -7.64
C VAL A 89 19.83 -20.78 -6.64
N VAL A 90 19.55 -20.51 -5.36
CA VAL A 90 19.82 -21.43 -4.25
C VAL A 90 18.49 -22.03 -3.84
N PRO A 91 18.22 -23.33 -4.12
CA PRO A 91 16.91 -23.93 -3.85
C PRO A 91 16.46 -23.80 -2.40
N ASP A 92 17.38 -23.89 -1.44
CA ASP A 92 17.06 -23.79 -0.02
C ASP A 92 16.55 -22.40 0.41
N ASP A 93 16.94 -21.33 -0.29
CA ASP A 93 16.42 -19.98 0.00
C ASP A 93 14.89 -19.91 -0.23
N TYR A 94 14.36 -20.68 -1.19
CA TYR A 94 12.92 -20.73 -1.48
C TYR A 94 12.11 -21.39 -0.36
N LYS A 95 12.75 -22.12 0.56
CA LYS A 95 12.07 -22.67 1.75
C LYS A 95 11.61 -21.59 2.73
N LEU A 96 12.15 -20.37 2.60
CA LEU A 96 11.77 -19.19 3.38
C LEU A 96 10.57 -18.43 2.77
N LEU A 97 10.17 -18.79 1.56
CA LEU A 97 9.16 -18.09 0.79
C LEU A 97 7.84 -18.86 0.82
N THR A 98 6.75 -18.14 0.71
CA THR A 98 5.41 -18.70 0.46
C THR A 98 4.73 -17.90 -0.64
N TYR A 99 4.07 -18.58 -1.57
CA TYR A 99 3.23 -17.95 -2.58
C TYR A 99 1.80 -17.78 -2.04
N LEU A 100 1.45 -16.54 -1.71
CA LEU A 100 0.16 -16.16 -1.15
C LEU A 100 -0.78 -15.75 -2.26
N ILE A 101 -1.72 -16.63 -2.59
CA ILE A 101 -2.64 -16.48 -3.72
C ILE A 101 -3.84 -15.65 -3.28
N PHE A 102 -4.19 -14.62 -4.05
CA PHE A 102 -5.33 -13.75 -3.74
C PHE A 102 -6.37 -13.68 -4.86
N ASP A 103 -6.10 -14.26 -6.05
CA ASP A 103 -7.08 -14.35 -7.13
C ASP A 103 -6.78 -15.48 -8.15
N ALA A 104 -7.78 -15.84 -8.95
CA ALA A 104 -7.72 -16.83 -10.02
C ALA A 104 -8.24 -16.22 -11.35
N PRO A 105 -7.37 -15.54 -12.14
CA PRO A 105 -7.78 -14.70 -13.26
C PRO A 105 -8.62 -15.41 -14.34
N SER A 106 -8.39 -16.70 -14.57
CA SER A 106 -9.05 -17.48 -15.63
C SER A 106 -10.34 -18.17 -15.21
N HIS A 107 -10.77 -18.07 -13.93
CA HIS A 107 -11.95 -18.79 -13.45
C HIS A 107 -13.27 -18.24 -14.04
N GLY A 108 -13.35 -16.96 -14.36
CA GLY A 108 -14.54 -16.31 -14.94
C GLY A 108 -15.72 -16.08 -13.99
N GLY A 109 -15.67 -16.58 -12.75
CA GLY A 109 -16.71 -16.40 -11.72
C GLY A 109 -16.58 -15.10 -10.94
N LYS A 110 -17.53 -14.84 -10.02
CA LYS A 110 -17.44 -13.72 -9.07
C LYS A 110 -16.35 -13.96 -8.05
N TYR A 111 -15.87 -12.91 -7.37
CA TYR A 111 -14.74 -13.01 -6.45
C TYR A 111 -14.90 -14.12 -5.40
N GLU A 112 -16.08 -14.25 -4.82
CA GLU A 112 -16.40 -15.27 -3.83
C GLU A 112 -16.28 -16.69 -4.39
N ASP A 113 -16.76 -16.92 -5.63
CA ASP A 113 -16.63 -18.20 -6.32
C ASP A 113 -15.15 -18.54 -6.56
N ARG A 114 -14.36 -17.54 -6.98
CA ARG A 114 -12.92 -17.71 -7.23
C ARG A 114 -12.16 -18.04 -5.95
N MET A 115 -12.48 -17.37 -4.84
CA MET A 115 -11.87 -17.64 -3.53
C MET A 115 -12.25 -19.02 -2.99
N LYS A 116 -13.51 -19.43 -3.13
CA LYS A 116 -13.97 -20.78 -2.77
C LYS A 116 -13.26 -21.84 -3.61
N TRP A 117 -13.12 -21.62 -4.91
CA TRP A 117 -12.37 -22.52 -5.79
C TRP A 117 -10.90 -22.62 -5.38
N LEU A 118 -10.26 -21.49 -5.07
CA LEU A 118 -8.88 -21.45 -4.59
C LEU A 118 -8.71 -22.26 -3.30
N GLN A 119 -9.59 -22.09 -2.31
CA GLN A 119 -9.56 -22.83 -1.06
C GLN A 119 -9.72 -24.34 -1.26
N ALA A 120 -10.54 -24.76 -2.23
CA ALA A 120 -10.77 -26.17 -2.55
C ALA A 120 -9.63 -26.82 -3.36
N ASN A 121 -8.88 -26.05 -4.16
CA ASN A 121 -7.90 -26.58 -5.12
C ASN A 121 -6.44 -26.33 -4.72
N ILE A 122 -6.19 -25.47 -3.73
CA ILE A 122 -4.85 -25.26 -3.17
C ILE A 122 -4.80 -26.01 -1.83
N PRO A 123 -3.88 -26.98 -1.65
CA PRO A 123 -3.72 -27.66 -0.37
C PRO A 123 -3.51 -26.66 0.76
N GLN A 124 -4.45 -26.61 1.69
CA GLN A 124 -4.29 -25.94 2.97
C GLN A 124 -3.65 -26.94 3.93
N ASP A 125 -2.71 -26.49 4.76
CA ASP A 125 -2.07 -27.31 5.82
C ASP A 125 -1.17 -28.48 5.34
N ASP A 126 -0.55 -28.33 4.17
CA ASP A 126 0.54 -29.23 3.72
C ASP A 126 1.91 -28.56 3.93
N ASP A 127 2.73 -29.15 4.79
CA ASP A 127 4.10 -28.71 5.05
C ASP A 127 4.98 -28.69 3.79
N LYS A 128 4.67 -29.53 2.79
CA LYS A 128 5.36 -29.61 1.50
C LYS A 128 4.81 -28.62 0.47
N CYS A 129 3.65 -28.02 0.71
CA CYS A 129 3.09 -26.98 -0.13
C CYS A 129 3.66 -25.60 0.25
N PHE A 130 4.25 -24.91 -0.71
CA PHE A 130 4.78 -23.55 -0.53
C PHE A 130 3.80 -22.48 -1.03
N ALA A 131 2.52 -22.82 -1.13
CA ALA A 131 1.46 -21.90 -1.52
C ALA A 131 0.28 -22.00 -0.56
N THR A 132 -0.41 -20.88 -0.33
CA THR A 132 -1.66 -20.84 0.42
C THR A 132 -2.51 -19.68 -0.07
N VAL A 133 -3.80 -19.71 0.23
CA VAL A 133 -4.74 -18.67 -0.18
C VAL A 133 -4.76 -17.59 0.90
N VAL A 134 -4.78 -16.32 0.50
CA VAL A 134 -4.83 -15.21 1.46
C VAL A 134 -6.12 -15.27 2.27
N GLY A 135 -6.02 -15.03 3.58
CA GLY A 135 -7.17 -14.85 4.45
C GLY A 135 -7.98 -13.60 4.06
N ILE A 136 -9.29 -13.75 3.97
CA ILE A 136 -10.23 -12.65 3.69
C ILE A 136 -11.28 -12.56 4.80
N LYS A 137 -11.69 -11.35 5.14
CA LYS A 137 -12.79 -11.09 6.07
C LYS A 137 -13.75 -10.07 5.46
N LYS A 138 -15.04 -10.18 5.73
CA LYS A 138 -16.00 -9.16 5.32
C LYS A 138 -15.90 -7.94 6.26
N CYS A 139 -15.82 -6.75 5.70
CA CYS A 139 -15.76 -5.50 6.43
C CYS A 139 -17.16 -5.09 6.90
N GLU A 140 -17.31 -4.83 8.20
CA GLU A 140 -18.57 -4.39 8.81
C GLU A 140 -18.71 -2.86 8.82
N GLY A 141 -17.68 -2.13 8.39
CA GLY A 141 -17.71 -0.68 8.24
C GLY A 141 -16.38 0.00 8.57
N LEU A 142 -16.38 1.33 8.51
CA LEU A 142 -15.18 2.16 8.63
C LEU A 142 -14.41 1.96 9.95
N ALA A 143 -15.12 1.79 11.06
CA ALA A 143 -14.48 1.58 12.37
C ALA A 143 -13.68 0.26 12.39
N GLN A 144 -14.26 -0.83 11.89
CA GLN A 144 -13.59 -2.13 11.80
C GLN A 144 -12.39 -2.06 10.84
N LEU A 145 -12.53 -1.36 9.70
CA LEU A 145 -11.44 -1.15 8.77
C LEU A 145 -10.25 -0.42 9.43
N LYS A 146 -10.52 0.68 10.14
CA LYS A 146 -9.49 1.47 10.83
C LYS A 146 -8.81 0.66 11.94
N GLN A 147 -9.58 -0.11 12.71
CA GLN A 147 -9.02 -0.99 13.75
C GLN A 147 -8.12 -2.07 13.13
N PHE A 148 -8.61 -2.75 12.08
CA PHE A 148 -7.83 -3.78 11.40
C PHE A 148 -6.54 -3.20 10.79
N LEU A 149 -6.58 -1.98 10.25
CA LEU A 149 -5.40 -1.29 9.73
C LEU A 149 -4.38 -1.00 10.83
N ALA A 150 -4.85 -0.54 12.00
CA ALA A 150 -4.00 -0.30 13.15
C ALA A 150 -3.34 -1.59 13.65
N ASP A 151 -4.08 -2.70 13.69
CA ASP A 151 -3.56 -4.01 14.12
C ASP A 151 -2.51 -4.55 13.14
N VAL A 152 -2.78 -4.47 11.83
CA VAL A 152 -1.82 -4.84 10.78
C VAL A 152 -0.55 -4.00 10.90
N ASN A 153 -0.67 -2.68 11.04
CA ASN A 153 0.47 -1.77 11.18
C ASN A 153 1.28 -2.06 12.45
N LYS A 154 0.60 -2.27 13.59
CA LYS A 154 1.24 -2.63 14.87
C LYS A 154 2.02 -3.92 14.76
N ALA A 155 1.52 -4.87 13.98
CA ALA A 155 2.17 -6.15 13.74
C ALA A 155 3.20 -6.10 12.59
N GLY A 156 3.47 -4.92 12.02
CA GLY A 156 4.51 -4.66 11.01
C GLY A 156 4.09 -4.90 9.55
N GLY A 157 2.79 -5.08 9.29
CA GLY A 157 2.24 -5.24 7.93
C GLY A 157 2.16 -3.91 7.17
N GLU A 158 1.89 -3.99 5.86
CA GLU A 158 1.96 -2.81 4.97
C GLU A 158 0.65 -2.01 4.89
N GLY A 159 -0.49 -2.68 5.07
CA GLY A 159 -1.80 -2.07 4.92
C GLY A 159 -2.89 -3.11 4.63
N ILE A 160 -3.97 -2.69 3.97
CA ILE A 160 -5.12 -3.55 3.66
C ILE A 160 -5.44 -3.48 2.17
N MET A 161 -5.88 -4.59 1.60
CA MET A 161 -6.53 -4.66 0.30
C MET A 161 -8.03 -4.86 0.50
N LEU A 162 -8.85 -4.10 -0.22
CA LEU A 162 -10.31 -4.21 -0.26
C LEU A 162 -10.76 -4.74 -1.62
N ARG A 163 -11.63 -5.74 -1.62
CA ARG A 163 -12.23 -6.29 -2.83
C ARG A 163 -13.74 -6.15 -2.82
N LYS A 164 -14.28 -5.61 -3.92
CA LYS A 164 -15.72 -5.39 -4.07
C LYS A 164 -16.45 -6.73 -4.16
N PRO A 165 -17.54 -6.95 -3.39
CA PRO A 165 -18.32 -8.18 -3.44
C PRO A 165 -18.93 -8.41 -4.81
N GLY A 166 -19.00 -9.67 -5.23
CA GLY A 166 -19.57 -10.06 -6.52
C GLY A 166 -18.81 -9.55 -7.75
N SER A 167 -17.61 -8.98 -7.58
CA SER A 167 -16.82 -8.42 -8.67
C SER A 167 -16.25 -9.50 -9.61
N LEU A 168 -16.32 -9.24 -10.91
CA LEU A 168 -15.60 -10.01 -11.92
C LEU A 168 -14.11 -9.63 -11.90
N TYR A 169 -13.28 -10.48 -12.51
CA TYR A 169 -11.87 -10.17 -12.70
C TYR A 169 -11.70 -9.19 -13.86
N GLU A 170 -10.94 -8.11 -13.66
CA GLU A 170 -10.67 -7.11 -14.68
C GLU A 170 -9.18 -7.04 -15.00
N HIS A 171 -8.83 -7.00 -16.27
CA HIS A 171 -7.44 -6.97 -16.76
C HIS A 171 -6.86 -5.56 -16.85
N LYS A 172 -7.14 -4.74 -15.83
CA LYS A 172 -6.79 -3.31 -15.79
C LYS A 172 -6.72 -2.81 -14.35
N ARG A 173 -6.38 -1.54 -14.19
CA ARG A 173 -6.66 -0.81 -12.96
C ARG A 173 -8.15 -0.65 -12.77
N SER A 174 -8.66 -1.02 -11.60
CA SER A 174 -10.09 -1.07 -11.33
C SER A 174 -10.42 -0.56 -9.94
N THR A 175 -11.59 0.07 -9.82
CA THR A 175 -12.19 0.46 -8.55
C THR A 175 -12.77 -0.75 -7.79
N THR A 176 -12.80 -1.95 -8.39
CA THR A 176 -13.24 -3.18 -7.70
C THR A 176 -12.19 -3.72 -6.73
N LEU A 177 -10.94 -3.28 -6.84
CA LEU A 177 -9.83 -3.59 -5.95
C LEU A 177 -9.22 -2.29 -5.44
N LEU A 178 -9.25 -2.07 -4.14
CA LEU A 178 -8.71 -0.85 -3.52
C LEU A 178 -7.60 -1.21 -2.54
N LYS A 179 -6.59 -0.35 -2.43
CA LYS A 179 -5.54 -0.44 -1.41
C LYS A 179 -5.78 0.65 -0.36
N VAL A 180 -5.85 0.25 0.90
CA VAL A 180 -5.94 1.13 2.05
C VAL A 180 -4.53 1.31 2.59
N LYS A 181 -4.08 2.56 2.64
CA LYS A 181 -2.74 2.92 3.09
C LYS A 181 -2.85 3.94 4.20
N THR A 182 -2.01 3.80 5.22
CA THR A 182 -1.75 4.91 6.14
C THR A 182 -0.76 5.88 5.53
N PHE A 183 -1.02 7.16 5.71
CA PHE A 183 -0.03 8.21 5.51
C PHE A 183 0.28 8.82 6.87
N HIS A 184 1.56 9.09 7.09
CA HIS A 184 2.07 9.83 8.23
C HIS A 184 2.59 11.16 7.71
N ASP A 185 2.22 12.23 8.40
CA ASP A 185 2.69 13.57 8.09
C ASP A 185 3.70 13.98 9.16
N GLU A 186 4.82 14.52 8.72
CA GLU A 186 5.87 15.05 9.59
C GLU A 186 6.49 16.31 9.01
N GLU A 187 7.16 17.05 9.88
CA GLU A 187 7.96 18.20 9.53
C GLU A 187 9.41 17.81 9.25
N ALA A 188 10.01 18.45 8.26
CA ALA A 188 11.43 18.33 7.96
C ALA A 188 12.03 19.70 7.60
N LEU A 189 13.31 19.87 7.91
CA LEU A 189 14.08 21.06 7.56
C LEU A 189 14.67 20.91 6.16
N VAL A 190 14.45 21.87 5.27
CA VAL A 190 15.12 21.89 3.96
C VAL A 190 16.58 22.32 4.14
N ILE A 191 17.51 21.44 3.84
CA ILE A 191 18.96 21.67 3.97
C ILE A 191 19.67 21.84 2.62
N GLY A 192 19.01 21.45 1.53
CA GLY A 192 19.58 21.56 0.19
C GLY A 192 18.56 21.31 -0.92
N HIS A 193 19.00 21.45 -2.17
CA HIS A 193 18.22 21.16 -3.37
C HIS A 193 19.00 20.24 -4.29
N LYS A 194 18.31 19.30 -4.93
CA LYS A 194 18.88 18.43 -5.97
C LYS A 194 18.30 18.80 -7.33
N PRO A 195 19.14 18.96 -8.37
CA PRO A 195 18.66 19.28 -9.71
C PRO A 195 17.84 18.13 -10.28
N SER A 196 16.87 18.45 -11.14
CA SER A 196 16.10 17.44 -11.87
C SER A 196 16.91 16.91 -13.07
N LYS A 197 16.83 15.60 -13.31
CA LYS A 197 17.38 14.99 -14.53
C LYS A 197 16.51 15.22 -15.76
N SER A 198 15.19 15.35 -15.58
CA SER A 198 14.21 15.52 -16.68
C SER A 198 13.74 16.96 -16.87
N LEU A 199 13.84 17.80 -15.83
CA LEU A 199 13.46 19.21 -15.86
C LEU A 199 14.70 20.09 -15.72
N VAL A 200 15.42 20.25 -16.83
CA VAL A 200 16.69 20.99 -16.88
C VAL A 200 16.51 22.40 -16.28
N GLY A 201 17.43 22.79 -15.40
CA GLY A 201 17.40 24.09 -14.71
C GLY A 201 16.38 24.19 -13.56
N MET A 202 15.65 23.12 -13.24
CA MET A 202 14.69 23.09 -12.13
C MET A 202 15.09 22.12 -11.03
N VAL A 203 14.54 22.34 -9.83
CA VAL A 203 14.73 21.42 -8.70
C VAL A 203 13.96 20.11 -8.93
N GLY A 204 14.69 19.02 -8.83
CA GLY A 204 14.17 17.65 -8.86
C GLY A 204 13.66 17.20 -7.50
N ALA A 205 14.40 17.52 -6.44
CA ALA A 205 14.03 17.18 -5.07
C ALA A 205 14.58 18.18 -4.05
N LEU A 206 13.91 18.29 -2.91
CA LEU A 206 14.44 18.95 -1.72
C LEU A 206 15.24 17.94 -0.91
N GLU A 207 16.47 18.28 -0.54
CA GLU A 207 17.22 17.53 0.47
C GLU A 207 16.79 18.04 1.84
N CYS A 208 16.26 17.14 2.66
CA CYS A 208 15.62 17.46 3.93
C CYS A 208 16.27 16.69 5.08
N GLU A 209 16.21 17.28 6.28
CA GLU A 209 16.68 16.67 7.53
C GLU A 209 15.50 16.50 8.50
N LEU A 210 15.41 15.33 9.12
CA LEU A 210 14.44 14.99 10.17
C LEU A 210 14.93 15.42 11.55
N THR A 211 14.05 15.41 12.54
CA THR A 211 14.39 15.74 13.95
C THR A 211 15.41 14.78 14.58
N ASN A 212 15.57 13.58 14.01
CA ASN A 212 16.60 12.61 14.40
C ASN A 212 17.93 12.77 13.63
N GLY A 213 18.08 13.82 12.83
CA GLY A 213 19.27 14.12 12.03
C GLY A 213 19.41 13.31 10.73
N LYS A 214 18.48 12.40 10.43
CA LYS A 214 18.52 11.65 9.16
C LYS A 214 18.15 12.53 7.99
N ARG A 215 18.88 12.37 6.90
CA ARG A 215 18.70 13.10 5.66
C ARG A 215 18.02 12.26 4.60
N PHE A 216 17.11 12.87 3.85
CA PHE A 216 16.34 12.19 2.82
C PHE A 216 15.88 13.19 1.76
N ASP A 217 15.50 12.68 0.59
CA ASP A 217 15.05 13.49 -0.52
C ASP A 217 13.53 13.49 -0.65
N VAL A 218 12.94 14.67 -0.84
CA VAL A 218 11.53 14.85 -1.17
C VAL A 218 11.40 15.33 -2.62
N GLY A 219 11.17 14.39 -3.53
CA GLY A 219 11.09 14.65 -4.97
C GLY A 219 9.67 14.70 -5.55
N SER A 220 8.66 14.24 -4.80
CA SER A 220 7.25 14.19 -5.24
C SER A 220 6.41 15.26 -4.52
N GLY A 221 5.31 15.69 -5.14
CA GLY A 221 4.37 16.66 -4.55
C GLY A 221 4.69 18.14 -4.81
N LEU A 222 5.89 18.45 -5.33
CA LEU A 222 6.25 19.80 -5.76
C LEU A 222 5.51 20.16 -7.05
N THR A 223 4.84 21.31 -7.04
CA THR A 223 4.29 21.93 -8.25
C THR A 223 5.41 22.44 -9.16
N MET A 224 5.10 22.68 -10.44
CA MET A 224 6.09 23.23 -11.38
C MET A 224 6.65 24.59 -10.91
N ASP A 225 5.81 25.44 -10.32
CA ASP A 225 6.26 26.72 -9.76
C ASP A 225 7.20 26.54 -8.58
N GLN A 226 6.94 25.56 -7.70
CA GLN A 226 7.85 25.20 -6.63
C GLN A 226 9.14 24.55 -7.15
N ARG A 227 9.14 23.90 -8.33
CA ARG A 227 10.38 23.39 -8.94
C ARG A 227 11.24 24.50 -9.54
N ARG A 228 10.60 25.53 -10.11
CA ARG A 228 11.27 26.75 -10.60
C ARG A 228 11.78 27.61 -9.44
N LYS A 229 10.96 27.74 -8.39
CA LYS A 229 11.22 28.53 -7.19
C LYS A 229 11.07 27.65 -5.95
N ALA A 230 12.12 26.89 -5.69
CA ALA A 230 12.15 25.93 -4.58
C ALA A 230 11.96 26.61 -3.22
N PRO A 231 11.29 25.93 -2.26
CA PRO A 231 11.35 26.30 -0.85
C PRO A 231 12.79 26.55 -0.42
N LYS A 232 13.03 27.70 0.23
CA LYS A 232 14.39 28.14 0.58
C LYS A 232 15.05 27.15 1.53
N ILE A 233 16.36 27.00 1.44
CA ILE A 233 17.15 26.32 2.48
C ILE A 233 16.87 27.00 3.83
N GLY A 234 16.67 26.21 4.88
CA GLY A 234 16.21 26.66 6.20
C GLY A 234 14.70 26.68 6.37
N SER A 235 13.90 26.52 5.30
CA SER A 235 12.44 26.42 5.42
C SER A 235 12.04 25.08 6.03
N ILE A 236 10.95 25.09 6.79
CA ILE A 236 10.31 23.86 7.29
C ILE A 236 9.24 23.46 6.30
N ILE A 237 9.16 22.18 6.00
CA ILE A 237 8.09 21.62 5.17
C ILE A 237 7.32 20.58 5.97
N THR A 238 6.02 20.48 5.71
CA THR A 238 5.27 19.26 6.02
C THR A 238 5.34 18.35 4.80
N PHE A 239 5.71 17.10 5.01
CA PHE A 239 5.68 16.05 4.02
C PHE A 239 4.88 14.87 4.56
N LYS A 240 4.32 14.07 3.65
CA LYS A 240 3.70 12.80 4.01
C LYS A 240 4.48 11.62 3.50
N PHE A 241 4.44 10.50 4.20
CA PHE A 241 5.08 9.25 3.81
C PHE A 241 4.24 8.07 4.27
N GLN A 242 4.46 6.89 3.70
CA GLN A 242 3.65 5.71 4.04
C GLN A 242 4.27 4.87 5.15
N GLU A 243 5.59 4.73 5.13
CA GLU A 243 6.33 3.88 6.06
C GLU A 243 7.81 4.28 6.09
N LEU A 244 8.59 3.68 6.99
CA LEU A 244 10.04 3.83 7.03
C LEU A 244 10.75 2.64 6.39
N SER A 245 11.92 2.90 5.80
CA SER A 245 12.89 1.87 5.44
C SER A 245 13.49 1.21 6.69
N ASN A 246 14.19 0.08 6.52
CA ASN A 246 14.89 -0.59 7.62
C ASN A 246 15.93 0.32 8.30
N ASN A 247 16.48 1.27 7.56
CA ASN A 247 17.41 2.28 8.08
C ASN A 247 16.69 3.52 8.63
N GLY A 248 15.36 3.48 8.74
CA GLY A 248 14.50 4.53 9.28
C GLY A 248 14.38 5.79 8.42
N HIS A 249 14.47 5.66 7.09
CA HIS A 249 14.20 6.76 6.16
C HIS A 249 12.76 6.70 5.65
N PRO A 250 12.03 7.82 5.52
CA PRO A 250 10.70 7.84 4.92
C PRO A 250 10.68 7.23 3.51
N ARG A 251 9.80 6.24 3.27
CA ARG A 251 9.53 5.69 1.92
C ARG A 251 8.41 6.48 1.25
N PHE A 252 8.65 6.80 -0.02
CA PHE A 252 7.74 7.56 -0.88
C PHE A 252 7.29 8.89 -0.27
N PRO A 253 8.23 9.75 0.20
CA PRO A 253 7.87 11.04 0.75
C PRO A 253 7.27 11.95 -0.33
N VAL A 254 6.19 12.64 0.02
CA VAL A 254 5.47 13.58 -0.83
C VAL A 254 5.38 14.92 -0.10
N PHE A 255 5.91 15.97 -0.72
CA PHE A 255 5.78 17.34 -0.24
C PHE A 255 4.30 17.73 -0.14
N LEU A 256 3.90 18.35 0.97
CA LEU A 256 2.55 18.91 1.15
C LEU A 256 2.58 20.44 1.12
N ARG A 257 3.36 21.05 2.01
CA ARG A 257 3.39 22.51 2.15
C ARG A 257 4.65 23.00 2.86
N VAL A 258 4.97 24.27 2.67
CA VAL A 258 5.93 25.00 3.53
C VAL A 258 5.20 25.43 4.81
N ARG A 259 5.87 25.33 5.95
CA ARG A 259 5.40 25.81 7.26
C ARG A 259 6.09 27.12 7.58
N THR A 260 5.34 28.21 7.52
CA THR A 260 5.80 29.57 7.88
C THR A 260 5.43 29.94 9.32
N ASP A 261 4.62 29.09 9.96
CA ASP A 261 4.08 29.22 11.31
C ASP A 261 4.96 28.56 12.38
N LEU A 262 6.01 27.85 11.99
CA LEU A 262 6.90 27.12 12.89
C LEU A 262 8.36 27.50 12.65
N THR A 263 9.15 27.46 13.72
CA THR A 263 10.61 27.42 13.67
C THR A 263 11.12 25.98 13.85
N TRP A 264 12.36 25.70 13.44
CA TRP A 264 12.91 24.36 13.58
C TRP A 264 13.01 23.93 15.05
N ASN A 265 13.26 24.89 15.95
CA ASN A 265 13.25 24.63 17.38
C ASN A 265 11.86 24.22 17.87
N ASP A 266 10.78 24.83 17.38
CA ASP A 266 9.40 24.42 17.73
C ASP A 266 9.15 22.97 17.32
N VAL A 267 9.64 22.56 16.14
CA VAL A 267 9.53 21.18 15.66
C VAL A 267 10.35 20.22 16.54
N LEU A 268 11.56 20.60 16.94
CA LEU A 268 12.40 19.81 17.83
C LEU A 268 11.79 19.66 19.23
N GLU A 269 11.22 20.72 19.81
CA GLU A 269 10.52 20.66 21.10
C GLU A 269 9.25 19.80 21.01
N ALA A 270 8.46 19.94 19.95
CA ALA A 270 7.30 19.10 19.71
C ALA A 270 7.67 17.61 19.63
N ALA A 271 8.80 17.29 18.99
CA ALA A 271 9.28 15.91 18.87
C ALA A 271 9.69 15.27 20.21
N LYS A 272 10.02 16.06 21.25
CA LYS A 272 10.30 15.55 22.60
C LYS A 272 9.04 15.08 23.31
N THR A 273 7.92 15.73 23.08
CA THR A 273 6.63 15.43 23.73
C THR A 273 5.80 14.41 22.95
N LYS A 274 5.84 14.47 21.62
CA LYS A 274 5.18 13.53 20.71
C LYS A 274 6.22 12.88 19.81
N LYS A 275 6.51 11.59 20.03
CA LYS A 275 7.49 10.86 19.23
C LYS A 275 7.06 10.86 17.75
N PRO A 276 7.86 11.44 16.83
CA PRO A 276 7.60 11.33 15.40
C PRO A 276 7.65 9.86 14.98
N MET A 277 6.86 9.49 13.99
CA MET A 277 6.91 8.15 13.39
C MET A 277 8.32 7.83 12.88
N SER A 278 9.05 8.80 12.32
CA SER A 278 10.42 8.66 11.83
C SER A 278 11.47 8.30 12.90
N VAL A 279 11.12 8.44 14.18
CA VAL A 279 11.96 8.06 15.33
C VAL A 279 11.68 6.64 15.80
N ILE A 280 10.52 6.06 15.45
CA ILE A 280 10.16 4.70 15.84
C ILE A 280 10.97 3.70 15.01
N GLN A 281 11.89 2.97 15.65
CA GLN A 281 12.57 1.86 15.01
C GLN A 281 11.55 0.77 14.67
N LYS A 282 11.50 0.36 13.40
CA LYS A 282 10.72 -0.80 12.98
C LYS A 282 11.29 -1.99 13.75
N VAL A 283 10.46 -2.68 14.53
CA VAL A 283 10.86 -3.92 15.20
C VAL A 283 11.18 -4.91 14.10
N ILE A 284 12.47 -5.16 13.86
CA ILE A 284 12.93 -6.23 12.97
C ILE A 284 12.78 -7.51 13.80
N PRO A 285 11.89 -8.46 13.43
CA PRO A 285 11.76 -9.70 14.19
C PRO A 285 13.12 -10.41 14.24
N SER A 286 13.66 -10.62 15.45
CA SER A 286 14.96 -11.26 15.65
C SER A 286 14.85 -12.78 15.49
N THR A 287 15.70 -13.31 14.62
CA THR A 287 16.45 -14.58 14.78
C THR A 287 15.66 -15.87 15.07
N LYS A 288 14.90 -16.34 14.06
CA LYS A 288 15.02 -17.66 13.41
C LYS A 288 14.00 -17.66 12.27
N LEU A 289 14.45 -17.38 11.04
CA LEU A 289 13.57 -17.38 9.87
C LEU A 289 13.04 -18.80 9.67
N SER A 290 11.79 -19.01 10.04
CA SER A 290 11.03 -20.25 9.81
C SER A 290 9.73 -19.88 9.10
N LYS A 291 9.04 -20.85 8.51
CA LYS A 291 7.75 -20.70 7.80
C LYS A 291 6.61 -20.34 8.77
N GLN A 292 6.76 -19.26 9.53
CA GLN A 292 5.77 -18.74 10.47
C GLN A 292 5.23 -17.42 9.92
N HIS A 293 4.35 -17.57 8.93
CA HIS A 293 3.64 -16.46 8.33
C HIS A 293 2.37 -16.20 9.16
N SER A 294 2.47 -15.34 10.18
CA SER A 294 1.30 -14.87 10.95
C SER A 294 0.49 -13.87 10.13
N ILE A 295 -0.07 -14.35 9.02
CA ILE A 295 -1.10 -13.62 8.28
C ILE A 295 -2.34 -13.75 9.15
N LEU A 296 -2.89 -12.62 9.60
CA LEU A 296 -4.14 -12.61 10.35
C LEU A 296 -5.17 -13.44 9.57
N PHE A 297 -5.79 -14.41 10.27
CA PHE A 297 -6.62 -15.53 9.79
C PHE A 297 -5.94 -16.88 9.52
N SER A 298 -4.99 -17.31 10.36
CA SER A 298 -4.82 -18.74 10.64
C SER A 298 -5.86 -19.19 11.67
N VAL A 299 -7.04 -19.65 11.24
CA VAL A 299 -7.68 -20.73 12.00
C VAL A 299 -6.85 -21.97 11.70
N ILE A 300 -5.80 -22.16 12.48
CA ILE A 300 -5.14 -23.45 12.64
C ILE A 300 -4.89 -23.55 14.15
N PRO A 301 -5.56 -24.45 14.88
CA PRO A 301 -5.16 -24.78 16.24
C PRO A 301 -3.77 -25.36 16.14
N SER A 302 -2.79 -24.55 16.54
CA SER A 302 -1.40 -24.95 16.60
C SER A 302 -1.33 -26.18 17.51
N ARG A 303 -0.79 -27.29 16.99
CA ARG A 303 -0.41 -28.45 17.79
C ARG A 303 0.26 -27.98 19.09
N ASP A 304 -0.09 -28.62 20.18
CA ASP A 304 0.51 -28.35 21.49
C ASP A 304 2.05 -28.44 21.38
N VAL A 305 2.74 -27.35 21.75
CA VAL A 305 4.18 -27.19 21.53
C VAL A 305 5.00 -28.15 22.41
N ALA A 306 4.41 -28.68 23.49
CA ALA A 306 5.06 -29.62 24.39
C ALA A 306 4.88 -31.08 23.97
N THR A 307 3.74 -31.43 23.36
CA THR A 307 3.36 -32.84 23.14
C THR A 307 3.14 -33.24 21.68
N GLY A 308 3.06 -32.28 20.75
CA GLY A 308 2.88 -32.54 19.33
C GLY A 308 1.56 -33.21 18.94
N LYS A 309 0.63 -33.42 19.88
CA LYS A 309 -0.65 -34.08 19.63
C LYS A 309 -1.71 -33.07 19.19
N LYS A 310 -2.63 -33.50 18.32
CA LYS A 310 -3.74 -32.68 17.80
C LYS A 310 -4.69 -32.34 18.96
N ILE A 311 -4.88 -31.06 19.22
CA ILE A 311 -6.00 -30.59 20.05
C ILE A 311 -7.23 -30.62 19.15
N VAL A 312 -8.20 -31.47 19.47
CA VAL A 312 -9.52 -31.47 18.85
C VAL A 312 -10.30 -30.33 19.49
N THR A 313 -10.60 -29.28 18.73
CA THR A 313 -11.64 -28.32 19.09
C THR A 313 -12.96 -28.94 18.69
N SER A 314 -13.84 -29.17 19.66
CA SER A 314 -15.20 -29.65 19.49
C SER A 314 -15.99 -28.67 18.64
N ASP A 315 -16.26 -29.03 17.39
CA ASP A 315 -17.39 -28.55 16.57
C ASP A 315 -17.44 -29.49 15.36
N ASP A 316 -17.87 -30.73 15.61
CA ASP A 316 -18.41 -31.71 14.64
C ASP A 316 -18.95 -32.91 15.43
N GLU A 317 -20.23 -32.86 15.82
CA GLU A 317 -21.08 -34.06 16.00
C GLU A 317 -22.50 -33.75 15.46
N ASP A 318 -22.72 -34.24 14.24
CA ASP A 318 -23.85 -34.99 13.68
C ASP A 318 -25.33 -34.51 13.74
N ASP A 319 -25.96 -34.71 12.57
CA ASP A 319 -27.38 -34.58 12.23
C ASP A 319 -28.29 -35.69 12.85
N ASP A 320 -29.59 -35.33 12.94
CA ASP A 320 -30.82 -36.13 12.98
C ASP A 320 -31.22 -36.99 14.21
N GLU A 321 -32.25 -36.55 14.96
CA GLU A 321 -33.53 -37.29 15.09
C GLU A 321 -34.68 -36.47 15.74
N ILE A 322 -35.91 -36.85 15.35
CA ILE A 322 -37.22 -36.18 15.49
C ILE A 322 -37.93 -36.48 16.82
N ILE A 323 -38.52 -35.48 17.53
CA ILE A 323 -39.86 -35.51 18.20
C ILE A 323 -40.45 -34.07 18.33
N GLN A 324 -41.71 -33.85 17.94
CA GLN A 324 -42.51 -32.60 18.04
C GLN A 324 -43.12 -32.33 19.46
N PRO A 325 -44.05 -31.35 19.67
CA PRO A 325 -43.92 -29.89 19.65
C PRO A 325 -44.36 -29.25 20.99
N SER A 326 -43.90 -28.04 21.35
CA SER A 326 -44.66 -27.19 22.29
C SER A 326 -44.38 -25.69 22.23
N THR A 327 -45.47 -24.97 21.92
CA THR A 327 -45.95 -23.70 22.52
C THR A 327 -45.17 -22.40 22.34
N SER A 328 -45.82 -21.51 21.58
CA SER A 328 -45.71 -20.06 21.55
C SER A 328 -45.67 -19.40 22.93
N SER A 329 -44.80 -18.40 23.10
CA SER A 329 -45.02 -17.29 24.04
C SER A 329 -44.72 -15.96 23.36
N LYS A 330 -45.81 -15.23 23.07
CA LYS A 330 -45.81 -13.83 22.64
C LYS A 330 -45.39 -12.97 23.84
N THR A 331 -44.32 -12.20 23.71
CA THR A 331 -44.07 -11.07 24.59
C THR A 331 -44.69 -9.82 23.96
N THR A 332 -45.79 -9.34 24.55
CA THR A 332 -46.46 -8.10 24.13
C THR A 332 -45.69 -6.91 24.70
N ASP A 333 -45.10 -6.10 23.82
CA ASP A 333 -44.46 -4.83 24.14
C ASP A 333 -45.51 -3.77 24.57
N THR A 334 -45.37 -3.23 25.79
CA THR A 334 -46.35 -2.34 26.46
C THR A 334 -46.04 -0.84 26.32
N ARG A 335 -45.05 -0.47 25.49
CA ARG A 335 -44.67 0.94 25.26
C ARG A 335 -45.77 1.72 24.50
N LYS A 336 -45.84 3.03 24.74
CA LYS A 336 -46.84 3.90 24.06
C LYS A 336 -46.44 4.14 22.60
N MET A 337 -47.41 4.27 21.69
CA MET A 337 -47.13 4.54 20.28
C MET A 337 -46.52 5.94 20.10
N CYS A 338 -45.50 6.08 19.24
CA CYS A 338 -44.97 7.39 18.88
C CYS A 338 -46.02 8.20 18.09
N GLN A 339 -46.22 9.47 18.43
CA GLN A 339 -47.15 10.36 17.72
C GLN A 339 -46.81 10.55 16.23
N PHE A 340 -45.55 10.31 15.84
CA PHE A 340 -45.07 10.39 14.46
C PHE A 340 -44.99 9.01 13.78
N GLY A 341 -45.36 7.93 14.48
CA GLY A 341 -45.44 6.57 13.93
C GLY A 341 -44.18 6.14 13.16
N ALA A 342 -44.36 5.50 12.01
CA ALA A 342 -43.28 5.06 11.12
C ALA A 342 -42.37 6.19 10.58
N ASN A 343 -42.79 7.45 10.70
CA ASN A 343 -42.11 8.63 10.15
C ASN A 343 -41.38 9.46 11.22
N CYS A 344 -41.19 8.93 12.43
CA CYS A 344 -40.47 9.63 13.48
C CYS A 344 -38.99 9.81 13.13
N TYR A 345 -38.51 11.05 13.11
CA TYR A 345 -37.12 11.40 12.80
C TYR A 345 -36.20 11.44 14.05
N ARG A 346 -36.72 11.12 15.24
CA ARG A 346 -35.96 11.16 16.49
C ARG A 346 -35.18 9.86 16.70
N THR A 347 -33.86 9.94 16.62
CA THR A 347 -32.93 8.78 16.74
C THR A 347 -32.33 8.62 18.14
N ASN A 348 -32.74 9.41 19.13
CA ASN A 348 -32.23 9.33 20.51
C ASN A 348 -32.56 7.94 21.13
N PRO A 349 -31.57 7.22 21.70
CA PRO A 349 -31.77 5.95 22.41
C PRO A 349 -32.87 5.95 23.47
N ASP A 350 -33.06 7.05 24.20
CA ASP A 350 -34.09 7.13 25.24
C ASP A 350 -35.50 7.23 24.64
N HIS A 351 -35.64 7.84 23.46
CA HIS A 351 -36.92 7.90 22.74
C HIS A 351 -37.33 6.52 22.23
N LEU A 352 -36.38 5.76 21.68
CA LEU A 352 -36.62 4.41 21.18
C LEU A 352 -36.90 3.41 22.30
N LYS A 353 -36.50 3.69 23.56
CA LYS A 353 -36.87 2.90 24.73
C LYS A 353 -38.29 3.17 25.22
N GLN A 354 -38.85 4.36 24.95
CA GLN A 354 -40.14 4.78 25.48
C GLN A 354 -41.31 4.62 24.49
N TYR A 355 -41.05 4.65 23.17
CA TYR A 355 -42.09 4.70 22.14
C TYR A 355 -41.98 3.66 21.02
N GLN A 356 -43.12 3.15 20.55
CA GLN A 356 -43.22 2.17 19.45
C GLN A 356 -43.33 2.83 18.06
N HIS A 357 -42.75 2.19 17.04
CA HIS A 357 -42.73 2.62 15.64
C HIS A 357 -43.04 1.41 14.73
N PRO A 358 -44.26 1.27 14.17
CA PRO A 358 -44.60 0.14 13.31
C PRO A 358 -43.97 0.30 11.91
N SER A 359 -43.21 -0.71 11.45
CA SER A 359 -42.55 -0.72 10.13
C SER A 359 -43.56 -0.68 8.98
N SER A 360 -43.37 0.25 8.04
CA SER A 360 -44.20 0.41 6.85
C SER A 360 -43.93 -0.69 5.82
N THR A 361 -44.87 -1.61 5.62
CA THR A 361 -44.93 -2.40 4.38
C THR A 361 -46.37 -2.80 4.07
N GLN A 362 -47.07 -1.98 3.27
CA GLN A 362 -47.96 -2.42 2.18
C GLN A 362 -48.53 -1.21 1.42
N THR A 363 -48.66 -1.43 0.11
CA THR A 363 -48.81 -0.48 -1.01
C THR A 363 -50.22 0.08 -1.17
N SER A 364 -50.37 1.32 -1.67
CA SER A 364 -51.50 1.71 -2.53
C SER A 364 -51.20 2.98 -3.35
N LYS A 365 -51.70 2.96 -4.59
CA LYS A 365 -51.57 3.98 -5.65
C LYS A 365 -52.35 5.26 -5.32
N THR A 366 -51.80 6.41 -5.75
CA THR A 366 -52.47 7.66 -6.21
C THR A 366 -51.35 8.61 -6.68
N THR A 367 -51.15 8.85 -7.98
CA THR A 367 -51.65 9.98 -8.81
C THR A 367 -51.17 11.38 -8.39
N GLU A 368 -50.69 12.12 -9.40
CA GLU A 368 -50.60 13.59 -9.53
C GLU A 368 -49.38 14.36 -8.98
N ASN A 369 -48.49 14.72 -9.92
CA ASN A 369 -48.19 16.09 -10.36
C ASN A 369 -47.76 17.14 -9.31
N GLU A 370 -46.45 17.32 -9.10
CA GLU A 370 -45.88 18.59 -8.63
C GLU A 370 -44.50 18.84 -9.29
N SER A 371 -44.57 19.57 -10.40
CA SER A 371 -43.47 20.12 -11.19
C SER A 371 -43.63 21.65 -11.17
N LYS A 372 -42.49 22.37 -11.09
CA LYS A 372 -42.28 23.83 -10.91
C LYS A 372 -42.10 24.18 -9.42
N THR A 373 -40.97 24.70 -8.93
CA THR A 373 -40.09 25.75 -9.48
C THR A 373 -38.64 25.61 -8.98
N LYS A 374 -37.75 24.94 -9.72
CA LYS A 374 -36.29 25.06 -9.52
C LYS A 374 -35.73 26.09 -10.51
N PRO A 375 -34.88 27.03 -10.08
CA PRO A 375 -34.22 27.95 -11.00
C PRO A 375 -33.38 27.18 -12.04
N ILE A 376 -33.37 27.66 -13.28
CA ILE A 376 -32.57 27.06 -14.36
C ILE A 376 -31.09 27.36 -14.09
N CYS A 377 -30.24 26.34 -14.26
CA CYS A 377 -28.81 26.52 -14.12
C CYS A 377 -28.28 27.48 -15.19
N THR A 378 -27.45 28.45 -14.80
CA THR A 378 -26.79 29.42 -15.72
C THR A 378 -25.95 28.76 -16.81
N PHE A 379 -25.45 27.54 -16.58
CA PHE A 379 -24.69 26.76 -17.57
C PHE A 379 -25.55 25.77 -18.37
N GLY A 380 -26.87 25.72 -18.11
CA GLY A 380 -27.84 24.89 -18.82
C GLY A 380 -27.36 23.45 -19.03
N THR A 381 -27.58 22.90 -20.22
CA THR A 381 -27.15 21.53 -20.60
C THR A 381 -25.62 21.33 -20.64
N LYS A 382 -24.81 22.39 -20.50
CA LYS A 382 -23.34 22.35 -20.45
C LYS A 382 -22.79 22.45 -19.03
N CYS A 383 -23.63 22.32 -18.00
CA CYS A 383 -23.18 22.36 -16.61
C CYS A 383 -22.26 21.17 -16.26
N TYR A 384 -21.06 21.47 -15.78
CA TYR A 384 -20.06 20.47 -15.38
C TYR A 384 -20.16 20.06 -13.90
N ARG A 385 -21.04 20.71 -13.11
CA ARG A 385 -21.26 20.40 -11.69
C ARG A 385 -22.27 19.26 -11.53
N LYS A 386 -21.81 18.13 -10.99
CA LYS A 386 -22.61 16.90 -10.80
C LYS A 386 -22.95 16.59 -9.34
N SER A 387 -22.72 17.52 -8.40
CA SER A 387 -23.00 17.27 -6.99
C SER A 387 -24.50 17.08 -6.72
N SER A 388 -24.85 16.22 -5.77
CA SER A 388 -26.24 15.93 -5.41
C SER A 388 -27.01 17.18 -4.96
N ILE A 389 -26.34 18.09 -4.25
CA ILE A 389 -26.89 19.38 -3.82
C ILE A 389 -27.21 20.28 -5.04
N HIS A 390 -26.35 20.28 -6.07
CA HIS A 390 -26.57 21.09 -7.27
C HIS A 390 -27.78 20.60 -8.08
N LEU A 391 -27.91 19.28 -8.25
CA LEU A 391 -29.05 18.66 -8.95
C LEU A 391 -30.37 18.77 -8.15
N ALA A 392 -30.28 18.86 -6.83
CA ALA A 392 -31.44 19.15 -5.99
C ALA A 392 -31.93 20.60 -6.13
N THR A 393 -31.03 21.55 -6.42
CA THR A 393 -31.33 22.99 -6.40
C THR A 393 -31.63 23.57 -7.79
N TYR A 394 -30.99 23.08 -8.87
CA TYR A 394 -31.06 23.68 -10.21
C TYR A 394 -31.59 22.72 -11.29
N SER A 395 -32.41 23.25 -12.21
CA SER A 395 -32.95 22.50 -13.36
C SER A 395 -32.06 22.62 -14.61
N HIS A 396 -32.00 21.54 -15.41
CA HIS A 396 -31.19 21.43 -16.64
C HIS A 396 -32.04 20.82 -17.78
N PRO A 397 -33.04 21.55 -18.31
CA PRO A 397 -33.91 21.03 -19.37
C PRO A 397 -33.15 20.78 -20.67
N SER A 398 -33.29 19.59 -21.24
CA SER A 398 -32.75 19.20 -22.55
C SER A 398 -33.64 19.71 -23.69
N LYS A 399 -33.04 20.26 -24.75
CA LYS A 399 -33.73 20.76 -25.95
C LYS A 399 -34.59 19.66 -26.62
N SER A 400 -35.89 19.69 -26.36
CA SER A 400 -36.98 19.44 -27.32
C SER A 400 -38.31 19.76 -26.63
N GLU A 401 -38.83 20.97 -26.84
CA GLU A 401 -40.25 21.32 -26.96
C GLU A 401 -40.38 22.86 -26.96
N ASN A 402 -40.84 23.36 -28.12
CA ASN A 402 -41.44 24.66 -28.45
C ASN A 402 -40.63 25.96 -28.26
N GLU A 403 -40.12 26.43 -29.40
CA GLU A 403 -39.90 27.84 -29.74
C GLU A 403 -41.25 28.57 -29.83
N GLU A 404 -41.53 29.48 -28.90
CA GLU A 404 -42.27 30.74 -29.10
C GLU A 404 -42.38 31.49 -27.76
N GLU A 405 -41.30 32.17 -27.37
CA GLU A 405 -41.35 33.45 -26.65
C GLU A 405 -39.96 34.09 -26.73
N ILE A 406 -39.68 34.63 -27.92
CA ILE A 406 -38.65 35.66 -28.08
C ILE A 406 -39.37 36.99 -27.83
N LEU A 407 -38.95 37.72 -26.81
CA LEU A 407 -38.67 39.16 -26.80
C LEU A 407 -38.73 39.64 -25.35
N ASP A 408 -37.61 40.10 -24.81
CA ASP A 408 -37.43 41.43 -24.21
C ASP A 408 -36.23 41.41 -23.26
N THR A 409 -35.48 42.51 -23.21
CA THR A 409 -34.28 42.80 -22.39
C THR A 409 -32.94 42.25 -22.90
N ARG A 410 -32.61 42.59 -24.16
CA ARG A 410 -31.24 42.98 -24.49
C ARG A 410 -31.27 44.38 -25.07
N GLU A 411 -31.42 45.35 -24.19
CA GLU A 411 -31.05 46.73 -24.47
C GLU A 411 -30.35 47.29 -23.24
N LEU A 412 -29.33 48.12 -23.50
CA LEU A 412 -28.47 48.86 -22.59
C LEU A 412 -27.09 48.25 -22.26
N ILE A 413 -26.14 48.79 -23.02
CA ILE A 413 -24.72 49.06 -22.76
C ILE A 413 -23.75 48.16 -23.55
N GLU A 414 -23.63 48.53 -24.83
CA GLU A 414 -22.39 48.53 -25.60
C GLU A 414 -21.31 49.39 -24.91
N SER A 415 -20.06 48.93 -24.93
CA SER A 415 -18.92 49.64 -25.54
C SER A 415 -17.59 49.06 -25.04
N GLU A 416 -16.91 48.29 -25.90
CA GLU A 416 -15.57 48.62 -26.43
C GLU A 416 -14.93 47.38 -27.10
N GLU A 417 -14.54 47.58 -28.36
CA GLU A 417 -14.03 46.59 -29.32
C GLU A 417 -12.49 46.45 -29.30
N PRO A 418 -11.93 45.40 -29.96
CA PRO A 418 -10.54 44.96 -29.82
C PRO A 418 -9.60 45.54 -30.89
N VAL A 419 -8.29 45.59 -30.60
CA VAL A 419 -7.24 45.95 -31.57
C VAL A 419 -6.08 44.93 -31.63
N SER A 420 -5.70 44.57 -32.86
CA SER A 420 -4.41 44.03 -33.33
C SER A 420 -4.29 44.41 -34.83
N PRO A 421 -3.18 44.18 -35.59
CA PRO A 421 -1.78 43.86 -35.26
C PRO A 421 -0.74 44.66 -36.12
N THR A 422 0.56 44.63 -35.78
CA THR A 422 1.64 44.94 -36.77
C THR A 422 2.99 44.26 -36.46
N THR A 423 3.38 43.36 -37.37
CA THR A 423 4.66 43.17 -38.09
C THR A 423 6.00 43.46 -37.41
N ILE A 424 6.85 42.43 -37.28
CA ILE A 424 8.25 42.44 -37.77
C ILE A 424 8.55 41.09 -38.43
N ASP A 425 9.09 41.18 -39.63
CA ASP A 425 9.43 40.10 -40.57
C ASP A 425 10.94 39.82 -40.55
N SER A 426 11.25 38.54 -40.77
CA SER A 426 12.42 37.99 -41.49
C SER A 426 13.87 38.19 -41.01
N LEU A 427 14.54 37.04 -40.82
CA LEU A 427 15.87 36.57 -41.30
C LEU A 427 16.15 35.26 -40.50
N LEU A 428 16.32 34.03 -40.99
CA LEU A 428 16.77 33.46 -42.27
C LEU A 428 16.33 31.98 -42.38
N VAL A 429 15.56 31.69 -43.44
CA VAL A 429 15.62 30.57 -44.41
C VAL A 429 16.88 29.67 -44.30
N LYS A 430 16.79 28.34 -44.04
CA LYS A 430 16.67 27.14 -44.94
C LYS A 430 16.99 25.93 -44.02
N ASP A 431 16.29 24.80 -43.99
CA ASP A 431 16.21 23.79 -45.05
C ASP A 431 14.99 22.87 -44.87
N LYS A 432 14.41 22.49 -46.01
CA LYS A 432 13.36 21.45 -46.14
C LYS A 432 14.02 20.09 -46.38
N ASN A 433 13.70 19.09 -45.57
CA ASN A 433 13.24 17.75 -46.01
C ASN A 433 13.28 16.72 -44.87
N LYS A 434 12.11 16.26 -44.41
CA LYS A 434 11.64 14.86 -44.45
C LYS A 434 10.39 14.72 -43.58
N GLY A 435 9.40 14.01 -44.11
CA GLY A 435 8.07 13.86 -43.52
C GLY A 435 8.07 13.09 -42.20
N LEU A 436 7.09 13.43 -41.37
CA LEU A 436 6.73 12.73 -40.15
C LEU A 436 5.31 12.15 -40.34
N THR A 437 5.27 10.86 -40.62
CA THR A 437 4.34 9.94 -39.95
C THR A 437 5.20 9.14 -38.99
N PHE A 438 4.77 8.90 -37.75
CA PHE A 438 4.87 7.62 -37.02
C PHE A 438 4.59 7.83 -35.53
N ASP A 439 3.79 6.91 -35.01
CA ASP A 439 3.40 6.69 -33.62
C ASP A 439 4.62 6.49 -32.71
N ASP A 440 4.59 7.11 -31.53
CA ASP A 440 5.70 7.11 -30.56
C ASP A 440 5.39 6.19 -29.36
N ASP A 441 5.88 4.96 -29.46
CA ASP A 441 6.19 4.04 -28.36
C ASP A 441 7.65 3.58 -28.58
N ASN A 442 8.64 4.23 -27.96
CA ASN A 442 9.93 3.61 -27.61
C ASN A 442 10.82 4.53 -26.77
N ASP A 443 11.03 4.19 -25.51
CA ASP A 443 12.08 4.78 -24.66
C ASP A 443 12.84 3.63 -23.98
N ASP A 444 13.62 2.91 -24.80
CA ASP A 444 14.58 1.89 -24.35
C ASP A 444 15.79 1.86 -25.30
N LYS A 445 16.51 2.98 -25.36
CA LYS A 445 17.91 3.04 -25.82
C LYS A 445 18.67 4.12 -25.04
N GLN A 446 19.09 3.80 -23.83
CA GLN A 446 20.16 4.56 -23.16
C GLN A 446 20.87 3.74 -22.07
N ASP A 447 21.43 2.59 -22.45
CA ASP A 447 22.46 1.88 -21.66
C ASP A 447 23.75 1.74 -22.47
N GLN A 448 24.24 2.85 -23.04
CA GLN A 448 25.62 2.97 -23.53
C GLN A 448 26.13 4.40 -23.36
N GLU A 449 26.13 4.92 -22.13
CA GLU A 449 27.11 5.94 -21.72
C GLU A 449 27.18 6.03 -20.18
N MET A 450 27.71 4.98 -19.56
CA MET A 450 28.34 5.11 -18.24
C MET A 450 29.67 4.36 -18.25
N ILE A 451 30.72 5.13 -17.94
CA ILE A 451 32.12 4.73 -17.69
C ILE A 451 33.02 4.71 -18.94
N SER A 452 33.48 5.89 -19.35
CA SER A 452 34.88 6.03 -19.81
C SER A 452 35.68 6.66 -18.67
N ARG A 453 36.01 5.85 -17.65
CA ARG A 453 37.15 6.18 -16.78
C ARG A 453 38.41 5.69 -17.50
N PRO A 454 39.48 6.49 -17.58
CA PRO A 454 40.72 6.06 -18.21
C PRO A 454 41.15 4.70 -17.66
N LYS A 455 41.53 3.77 -18.54
CA LYS A 455 41.96 2.41 -18.17
C LYS A 455 43.01 2.39 -17.06
N GLN A 456 43.80 3.46 -16.94
CA GLN A 456 44.79 3.67 -15.89
C GLN A 456 44.18 3.87 -14.50
N GLU A 457 43.06 4.58 -14.36
CA GLU A 457 42.40 4.78 -13.05
C GLU A 457 41.87 3.47 -12.47
N TRP A 458 41.41 2.56 -13.33
CA TRP A 458 40.95 1.23 -12.91
C TRP A 458 42.09 0.36 -12.39
N ILE A 459 43.23 0.39 -13.07
CA ILE A 459 44.45 -0.31 -12.66
C ILE A 459 44.95 0.25 -11.31
N ASP A 460 44.92 1.57 -11.14
CA ASP A 460 45.34 2.22 -9.89
C ASP A 460 44.38 1.90 -8.72
N LEU A 461 43.07 1.83 -8.98
CA LEU A 461 42.09 1.39 -7.97
C LEU A 461 42.31 -0.07 -7.57
N GLU A 462 42.57 -0.96 -8.54
CA GLU A 462 42.78 -2.37 -8.29
C GLU A 462 44.07 -2.61 -7.48
N ASN A 463 45.12 -1.85 -7.79
CA ASN A 463 46.37 -1.87 -7.02
C ASN A 463 46.16 -1.35 -5.59
N LYS A 464 45.40 -0.26 -5.40
CA LYS A 464 45.04 0.22 -4.05
C LYS A 464 44.23 -0.79 -3.26
N LEU A 465 43.31 -1.51 -3.92
CA LEU A 465 42.51 -2.55 -3.28
C LEU A 465 43.38 -3.73 -2.83
N LYS A 466 44.32 -4.16 -3.70
CA LYS A 466 45.29 -5.23 -3.37
C LYS A 466 46.21 -4.83 -2.20
N GLU A 467 46.64 -3.57 -2.15
CA GLU A 467 47.44 -3.02 -1.05
C GLU A 467 46.65 -3.05 0.28
N GLN A 468 45.39 -2.62 0.25
CA GLN A 468 44.51 -2.63 1.42
C GLN A 468 44.21 -4.05 1.91
N SER A 469 43.96 -5.00 1.01
CA SER A 469 43.77 -6.41 1.38
C SER A 469 45.03 -7.02 2.01
N LYS A 470 46.23 -6.70 1.52
CA LYS A 470 47.49 -7.13 2.15
C LYS A 470 47.65 -6.55 3.55
N ARG A 471 47.28 -5.27 3.75
CA ARG A 471 47.36 -4.59 5.04
C ARG A 471 46.37 -5.19 6.05
N LEU A 472 45.17 -5.56 5.62
CA LEU A 472 44.19 -6.27 6.46
C LEU A 472 44.69 -7.66 6.85
N ALA A 473 45.23 -8.44 5.92
CA ALA A 473 45.79 -9.76 6.22
C ALA A 473 46.96 -9.68 7.23
N TYR A 474 47.82 -8.66 7.09
CA TYR A 474 48.90 -8.41 8.06
C TYR A 474 48.37 -8.07 9.45
N LEU A 475 47.33 -7.22 9.54
CA LEU A 475 46.70 -6.87 10.82
C LEU A 475 46.04 -8.09 11.46
N GLU A 476 45.39 -8.96 10.69
CA GLU A 476 44.81 -10.20 11.21
C GLU A 476 45.86 -11.16 11.78
N GLU A 477 47.02 -11.30 11.12
CA GLU A 477 48.13 -12.10 11.65
C GLU A 477 48.77 -11.48 12.90
N MET A 478 48.85 -10.15 12.97
CA MET A 478 49.25 -9.43 14.18
C MET A 478 48.28 -9.70 15.33
N PHE A 479 46.97 -9.64 15.09
CA PHE A 479 45.98 -9.95 16.13
C PHE A 479 46.06 -11.41 16.60
N LYS A 480 46.30 -12.37 15.69
CA LYS A 480 46.47 -13.78 16.05
C LYS A 480 47.73 -14.02 16.89
N THR A 481 48.83 -13.35 16.55
CA THR A 481 50.09 -13.45 17.32
C THR A 481 49.95 -12.83 18.70
N THR A 482 49.37 -11.63 18.84
CA THR A 482 49.07 -11.02 20.14
C THR A 482 48.14 -11.88 21.00
N LYS A 483 47.13 -12.52 20.39
CA LYS A 483 46.21 -13.42 21.12
C LYS A 483 46.90 -14.70 21.63
N ARG A 484 47.89 -15.22 20.89
CA ARG A 484 48.73 -16.35 21.32
C ARG A 484 49.71 -15.95 22.42
N SER A 485 50.23 -14.72 22.42
CA SER A 485 51.08 -14.19 23.50
C SER A 485 50.31 -14.03 24.81
N ILE A 486 49.02 -13.66 24.74
CA ILE A 486 48.16 -13.50 25.91
C ILE A 486 47.74 -14.87 26.48
N SER A 487 47.57 -15.91 25.65
CA SER A 487 47.25 -17.26 26.13
C SER A 487 48.44 -18.02 26.69
N ALA A 488 49.69 -17.62 26.42
CA ALA A 488 50.90 -18.29 26.91
C ALA A 488 51.35 -17.82 28.31
N ASN A 489 50.78 -16.73 28.83
CA ASN A 489 51.10 -16.18 30.16
C ASN A 489 49.99 -16.43 31.21
N GLY A 490 49.03 -17.33 30.92
CA GLY A 490 47.84 -17.57 31.73
C GLY A 490 47.85 -18.84 32.58
N ASP A 491 48.84 -19.72 32.44
CA ASP A 491 48.93 -20.99 33.16
C ASP A 491 50.14 -20.97 34.10
N ASP A 492 50.00 -20.32 35.25
CA ASP A 492 50.78 -20.59 36.48
C ASP A 492 50.19 -19.79 37.64
N ASN A 493 49.05 -20.25 38.17
CA ASN A 493 48.72 -20.20 39.60
C ASN A 493 47.30 -20.72 39.79
N ASP A 494 47.20 -22.00 40.15
CA ASP A 494 46.25 -22.43 41.18
C ASP A 494 46.64 -23.85 41.61
N ASN A 495 47.23 -23.97 42.80
CA ASN A 495 46.99 -25.17 43.60
C ASN A 495 47.08 -24.93 45.11
N ASP A 496 45.98 -25.30 45.76
CA ASP A 496 45.82 -25.86 47.11
C ASP A 496 46.02 -25.01 48.38
N ASN A 497 44.86 -24.59 48.92
CA ASN A 497 44.34 -24.91 50.27
C ASN A 497 45.35 -25.33 51.36
N ASN A 498 45.44 -24.53 52.44
CA ASN A 498 45.25 -25.11 53.78
C ASN A 498 44.89 -24.09 54.87
N THR A 499 43.86 -24.44 55.63
CA THR A 499 43.53 -23.97 56.97
C THR A 499 44.73 -23.87 57.92
N LYS A 500 44.85 -22.76 58.68
CA LYS A 500 44.87 -22.71 60.17
C LYS A 500 45.41 -21.39 60.75
N ARG A 501 44.70 -20.96 61.80
CA ARG A 501 45.18 -20.27 63.03
C ARG A 501 45.38 -18.75 63.02
N LEU A 502 44.35 -18.08 63.55
CA LEU A 502 44.50 -17.04 64.57
C LEU A 502 45.38 -17.54 65.75
N LYS A 503 46.45 -16.80 66.06
CA LYS A 503 46.88 -16.44 67.43
C LYS A 503 48.07 -15.47 67.39
N THR A 504 48.02 -14.47 68.27
CA THR A 504 49.09 -13.62 68.84
C THR A 504 49.84 -12.71 67.85
N ASP A 505 49.97 -11.40 68.02
CA ASP A 505 49.75 -10.47 69.14
C ASP A 505 49.28 -9.09 68.62
#